data_AF-A0A6G1AC92-F1
#
_entry.id   AF-A0A6G1AC92-F1
#
_cell.length_a   1.000
_cell.length_b   1.000
_cell.length_c   1.000
_cell.angle_alpha   90.00
_cell.angle_beta   90.00
_cell.angle_gamma   90.00
#
_symmetry.space_group_name_H-M   'P 1'
#
loop_
_entity.id
_entity.type
_entity.pdbx_description
1 polymer ?
#
loop_
_entity_poly.entity_id
_entity_poly.type
_entity_poly.pdbx_seq_one_letter_code
_entity_poly.pdbx_strand_id
1 'polypeptide(L)'
;ATWLGLNVFLFVHAFLSYEKADKYFYTREILGSALAWARASARCLNFNSMLILLPVCRNLLSFLRGTCSFCRRSLGKQLDHNLAFHKLVAYMICLHTAIHIIAHLFNFEHYSRSRQATDGSLASILSTLSQQEKDEDSWLNPIRSPDVTVEYVTFTSIAGVSGVIITIALVLMVTSATEFIRRSYFEVFWYTHHIFIVYVIGLGIHGIGGIVRGQTEESLNESHPHRCAEFFKQWNDHDSHCKHPRFEGLPAE
;
A
#
# COMPACT_ATOMS: atom_id res chain seq x y z
N ALA A 1 15.33 -18.35 -6.20
CA ALA A 1 15.28 -17.62 -7.49
C ALA A 1 13.85 -17.20 -7.83
N THR A 2 12.90 -18.13 -8.06
CA THR A 2 11.53 -17.81 -8.47
C THR A 2 10.79 -16.84 -7.54
N TRP A 3 10.77 -17.09 -6.22
CA TRP A 3 10.13 -16.19 -5.25
C TRP A 3 10.72 -14.76 -5.27
N LEU A 4 12.04 -14.64 -5.41
CA LEU A 4 12.69 -13.33 -5.50
C LEU A 4 12.36 -12.64 -6.83
N GLY A 5 12.38 -13.38 -7.94
CA GLY A 5 11.99 -12.88 -9.25
C GLY A 5 10.53 -12.39 -9.28
N LEU A 6 9.63 -13.09 -8.60
CA LEU A 6 8.24 -12.68 -8.46
C LEU A 6 8.10 -11.39 -7.63
N ASN A 7 8.83 -11.25 -6.53
CA ASN A 7 8.86 -9.99 -5.76
C ASN A 7 9.33 -8.81 -6.62
N VAL A 8 10.43 -8.97 -7.35
CA VAL A 8 10.95 -7.93 -8.25
C VAL A 8 9.93 -7.60 -9.34
N PHE A 9 9.32 -8.61 -9.96
CA PHE A 9 8.29 -8.42 -10.97
C PHE A 9 7.08 -7.66 -10.41
N LEU A 10 6.52 -8.10 -9.28
CA LEU A 10 5.38 -7.45 -8.64
C LEU A 10 5.69 -6.00 -8.29
N PHE A 11 6.86 -5.75 -7.73
CA PHE A 11 7.32 -4.41 -7.40
C PHE A 11 7.42 -3.52 -8.64
N VAL A 12 8.17 -3.94 -9.65
CA VAL A 12 8.41 -3.15 -10.87
C VAL A 12 7.13 -2.94 -11.65
N HIS A 13 6.30 -3.99 -11.79
CA HIS A 13 5.02 -3.89 -12.47
C HIS A 13 4.11 -2.88 -11.79
N ALA A 14 3.92 -3.00 -10.46
CA ALA A 14 3.13 -2.05 -9.69
C ALA A 14 3.71 -0.63 -9.77
N PHE A 15 5.01 -0.48 -9.57
CA PHE A 15 5.69 0.81 -9.66
C PHE A 15 5.38 1.50 -10.99
N LEU A 16 5.59 0.80 -12.11
CA LEU A 16 5.33 1.35 -13.45
C LEU A 16 3.85 1.65 -13.68
N SER A 17 2.92 0.82 -13.16
CA SER A 17 1.48 1.11 -13.26
C SER A 17 1.13 2.43 -12.58
N TYR A 18 1.62 2.66 -11.37
CA TYR A 18 1.30 3.87 -10.61
C TYR A 18 2.10 5.10 -11.07
N GLU A 19 3.30 4.90 -11.61
CA GLU A 19 4.15 5.98 -12.12
C GLU A 19 3.69 6.48 -13.49
N LYS A 20 3.17 5.60 -14.36
CA LYS A 20 2.91 5.92 -15.77
C LYS A 20 1.46 5.91 -16.21
N ALA A 21 0.55 5.22 -15.51
CA ALA A 21 -0.84 5.16 -15.97
C ALA A 21 -1.54 6.52 -15.85
N ASP A 22 -2.28 6.92 -16.87
CA ASP A 22 -3.01 8.19 -16.91
C ASP A 22 -4.04 8.31 -15.79
N LYS A 23 -4.61 7.17 -15.35
CA LYS A 23 -5.50 7.07 -14.18
C LYS A 23 -4.98 7.77 -12.93
N TYR A 24 -3.67 7.78 -12.69
CA TYR A 24 -3.09 8.42 -11.51
C TYR A 24 -2.38 9.73 -11.81
N PHE A 25 -2.58 10.33 -12.99
CA PHE A 25 -1.94 11.59 -13.38
C PHE A 25 -2.15 12.68 -12.32
N TYR A 26 -3.41 13.03 -12.03
CA TYR A 26 -3.72 14.06 -11.03
C TYR A 26 -3.27 13.66 -9.62
N THR A 27 -3.30 12.38 -9.28
CA THR A 27 -2.78 11.89 -7.99
C THR A 27 -1.27 12.11 -7.88
N ARG A 28 -0.53 11.90 -8.97
CA ARG A 28 0.92 12.16 -9.05
C ARG A 28 1.26 13.64 -9.05
N GLU A 29 0.39 14.52 -9.57
CA GLU A 29 0.58 15.97 -9.45
C GLU A 29 0.68 16.41 -7.98
N ILE A 30 -0.01 15.72 -7.08
CA ILE A 30 0.12 15.95 -5.64
C ILE A 30 1.27 15.12 -5.05
N LEU A 31 1.26 13.80 -5.26
CA LEU A 31 2.09 12.86 -4.51
C LEU A 31 3.49 12.64 -5.09
N GLY A 32 3.70 12.93 -6.37
CA GLY A 32 4.89 12.54 -7.12
C GLY A 32 5.10 11.02 -7.13
N SER A 33 6.37 10.60 -7.25
CA SER A 33 6.73 9.17 -7.31
C SER A 33 6.52 8.42 -6.00
N ALA A 34 6.33 9.12 -4.86
CA ALA A 34 6.07 8.49 -3.56
C ALA A 34 4.78 7.64 -3.58
N LEU A 35 3.83 7.96 -4.47
CA LEU A 35 2.69 7.12 -4.77
C LEU A 35 3.12 5.73 -5.27
N ALA A 36 3.96 5.68 -6.30
CA ALA A 36 4.39 4.44 -6.92
C ALA A 36 5.22 3.58 -5.97
N TRP A 37 6.10 4.20 -5.17
CA TRP A 37 6.87 3.51 -4.12
C TRP A 37 5.96 2.86 -3.08
N ALA A 38 4.98 3.61 -2.55
CA ALA A 38 4.06 3.10 -1.53
C ALA A 38 3.21 1.93 -2.05
N ARG A 39 2.73 2.02 -3.29
CA ARG A 39 1.88 0.99 -3.90
C ARG A 39 2.66 -0.24 -4.35
N ALA A 40 3.87 -0.06 -4.87
CA ALA A 40 4.74 -1.18 -5.25
C ALA A 40 5.16 -2.03 -4.05
N SER A 41 5.56 -1.38 -2.95
CA SER A 41 5.89 -2.08 -1.71
C SER A 41 4.65 -2.75 -1.08
N ALA A 42 3.48 -2.10 -1.14
CA ALA A 42 2.22 -2.70 -0.65
C ALA A 42 1.87 -4.01 -1.37
N ARG A 43 1.99 -4.06 -2.71
CA ARG A 43 1.75 -5.31 -3.46
C ARG A 43 2.70 -6.44 -3.03
N CYS A 44 3.96 -6.12 -2.78
CA CYS A 44 4.93 -7.09 -2.29
C CYS A 44 4.63 -7.51 -0.85
N LEU A 45 4.16 -6.59 0.00
CA LEU A 45 3.69 -6.92 1.35
C LEU A 45 2.53 -7.90 1.30
N ASN A 46 1.46 -7.61 0.54
CA ASN A 46 0.31 -8.52 0.41
C ASN A 46 0.74 -9.91 -0.04
N PHE A 47 1.59 -10.00 -1.06
CA PHE A 47 2.11 -11.28 -1.56
C PHE A 47 2.90 -12.05 -0.49
N ASN A 48 3.86 -11.42 0.18
CA ASN A 48 4.68 -12.11 1.18
C ASN A 48 3.89 -12.43 2.46
N SER A 49 2.95 -11.58 2.86
CA SER A 49 2.11 -11.79 4.04
C SER A 49 1.07 -12.89 3.83
N MET A 50 0.60 -13.11 2.60
CA MET A 50 -0.16 -14.31 2.26
C MET A 50 0.72 -15.57 2.29
N LEU A 51 1.98 -15.45 1.83
CA LEU A 51 2.91 -16.56 1.73
C LEU A 51 3.49 -17.01 3.07
N ILE A 52 3.66 -16.11 4.06
CA ILE A 52 4.43 -16.35 5.30
C ILE A 52 3.92 -17.51 6.16
N LEU A 53 2.63 -17.84 6.07
CA LEU A 53 2.01 -18.95 6.81
C LEU A 53 2.24 -20.32 6.14
N LEU A 54 2.38 -20.35 4.81
CA LEU A 54 2.54 -21.60 4.07
C LEU A 54 3.73 -22.46 4.56
N PRO A 55 4.94 -21.90 4.81
CA PRO A 55 6.08 -22.66 5.28
C PRO A 55 5.91 -23.24 6.69
N VAL A 56 4.98 -22.74 7.50
CA VAL A 56 4.74 -23.24 8.87
C VAL A 56 3.56 -24.22 8.97
N CYS A 57 2.74 -24.34 7.91
CA CYS A 57 1.62 -25.28 7.82
C CYS A 57 2.08 -26.73 7.54
N ARG A 58 2.68 -27.40 8.54
CA ARG A 58 3.30 -28.73 8.41
C ARG A 58 2.40 -29.82 7.79
N ASN A 59 1.10 -29.82 8.09
CA ASN A 59 0.16 -30.80 7.53
C ASN A 59 -0.09 -30.59 6.03
N LEU A 60 -0.25 -29.34 5.60
CA LEU A 60 -0.39 -28.98 4.19
C LEU A 60 0.89 -29.30 3.40
N LEU A 61 2.05 -28.98 3.98
CA LEU A 61 3.34 -29.30 3.41
C LEU A 61 3.56 -30.81 3.27
N SER A 62 3.08 -31.59 4.25
CA SER A 62 3.13 -33.06 4.21
C SER A 62 2.17 -33.63 3.16
N PHE A 63 0.98 -33.07 3.01
CA PHE A 63 0.03 -33.43 1.96
C PHE A 63 0.59 -33.18 0.55
N LEU A 64 1.13 -31.98 0.31
CA LEU A 64 1.76 -31.59 -0.98
C LEU A 64 2.95 -32.49 -1.34
N ARG A 65 3.69 -32.99 -0.34
CA ARG A 65 4.78 -33.97 -0.54
C ARG A 65 4.26 -35.31 -1.06
N GLY A 66 3.05 -35.70 -0.67
CA GLY A 66 2.39 -36.94 -1.10
C GLY A 66 1.77 -36.86 -2.49
N THR A 67 1.30 -35.69 -2.93
CA THR A 67 0.61 -35.50 -4.21
C THR A 67 1.54 -35.46 -5.42
N CYS A 68 2.84 -35.17 -5.25
CA CYS A 68 3.78 -34.98 -6.35
C CYS A 68 4.88 -36.06 -6.39
N SER A 69 4.53 -37.26 -6.85
CA SER A 69 5.46 -38.40 -6.96
C SER A 69 6.65 -38.14 -7.91
N PHE A 70 6.47 -37.27 -8.92
CA PHE A 70 7.49 -36.94 -9.93
C PHE A 70 8.49 -35.84 -9.50
N CYS A 71 8.14 -34.94 -8.57
CA CYS A 71 8.98 -33.81 -8.13
C CYS A 71 9.82 -34.10 -6.87
N ARG A 72 10.07 -35.38 -6.60
CA ARG A 72 10.51 -35.94 -5.30
C ARG A 72 11.79 -35.36 -4.69
N ARG A 73 12.74 -34.84 -5.49
CA ARG A 73 14.06 -34.41 -4.97
C ARG A 73 14.21 -32.91 -4.72
N SER A 74 13.65 -32.06 -5.58
CA SER A 74 13.83 -30.60 -5.45
C SER A 74 12.81 -29.96 -4.52
N LEU A 75 11.53 -30.32 -4.66
CA LEU A 75 10.45 -29.76 -3.84
C LEU A 75 10.56 -30.24 -2.39
N GLY A 76 10.91 -31.52 -2.18
CA GLY A 76 11.16 -32.10 -0.85
C GLY A 76 12.31 -31.43 -0.10
N LYS A 77 13.43 -31.12 -0.76
CA LYS A 77 14.57 -30.40 -0.15
C LYS A 77 14.21 -28.97 0.27
N GLN A 78 13.36 -28.28 -0.49
CA GLN A 78 12.88 -26.94 -0.14
C GLN A 78 11.87 -26.97 1.02
N LEU A 79 11.03 -28.01 1.07
CA LEU A 79 10.12 -28.29 2.18
C LEU A 79 10.87 -28.56 3.49
N ASP A 80 12.03 -29.20 3.45
CA ASP A 80 12.87 -29.45 4.64
C ASP A 80 13.56 -28.17 5.17
N HIS A 81 13.65 -27.11 4.37
CA HIS A 81 14.15 -25.77 4.75
C HIS A 81 13.04 -24.73 4.91
N ASN A 82 11.81 -25.17 5.14
CA ASN A 82 10.63 -24.31 5.26
C ASN A 82 10.80 -23.18 6.28
N LEU A 83 11.44 -23.42 7.42
CA LEU A 83 11.66 -22.38 8.44
C LEU A 83 12.70 -21.35 8.00
N ALA A 84 13.72 -21.74 7.23
CA ALA A 84 14.67 -20.80 6.65
C ALA A 84 13.98 -19.91 5.60
N PHE A 85 13.07 -20.50 4.82
CA PHE A 85 12.25 -19.74 3.88
C PHE A 85 11.26 -18.80 4.59
N HIS A 86 10.60 -19.23 5.67
CA HIS A 86 9.77 -18.35 6.50
C HIS A 86 10.55 -17.11 6.99
N LYS A 87 11.78 -17.30 7.49
CA LYS A 87 12.65 -16.18 7.89
C LYS A 87 13.00 -15.26 6.72
N LEU A 88 13.29 -15.80 5.53
CA LEU A 88 13.56 -15.01 4.33
C LEU A 88 12.35 -14.16 3.91
N VAL A 89 11.15 -14.75 3.94
CA VAL A 89 9.90 -14.03 3.68
C VAL A 89 9.67 -12.95 4.74
N ALA A 90 9.94 -13.24 6.03
CA ALA A 90 9.84 -12.24 7.10
C ALA A 90 10.78 -11.04 6.87
N TYR A 91 12.03 -11.27 6.46
CA TYR A 91 12.94 -10.17 6.12
C TYR A 91 12.44 -9.34 4.94
N MET A 92 11.83 -9.97 3.94
CA MET A 92 11.23 -9.26 2.80
C MET A 92 10.02 -8.42 3.22
N ILE A 93 9.19 -8.93 4.15
CA ILE A 93 8.10 -8.16 4.76
C ILE A 93 8.68 -6.94 5.47
N CYS A 94 9.70 -7.08 6.32
CA CYS A 94 10.32 -5.95 7.00
C CYS A 94 10.87 -4.90 6.02
N LEU A 95 11.54 -5.34 4.95
CA LEU A 95 12.08 -4.45 3.92
C LEU A 95 10.97 -3.64 3.24
N HIS A 96 9.92 -4.30 2.75
CA HIS A 96 8.83 -3.61 2.08
C HIS A 96 7.98 -2.78 3.05
N THR A 97 7.86 -3.17 4.33
CA THR A 97 7.23 -2.33 5.36
C THR A 97 8.00 -1.02 5.54
N ALA A 98 9.34 -1.06 5.62
CA ALA A 98 10.14 0.15 5.73
C ALA A 98 9.96 1.07 4.51
N ILE A 99 10.05 0.52 3.29
CA ILE A 99 9.82 1.27 2.04
C ILE A 99 8.41 1.88 2.02
N HIS A 100 7.40 1.09 2.38
CA HIS A 100 6.00 1.50 2.39
C HIS A 100 5.75 2.66 3.37
N ILE A 101 6.23 2.55 4.62
CA ILE A 101 6.08 3.59 5.64
C ILE A 101 6.77 4.88 5.18
N ILE A 102 8.02 4.80 4.72
CA ILE A 102 8.77 5.97 4.25
C ILE A 102 8.03 6.65 3.09
N ALA A 103 7.54 5.89 2.12
CA ALA A 103 6.76 6.43 1.01
C ALA A 103 5.44 7.08 1.47
N HIS A 104 4.76 6.49 2.47
CA HIS A 104 3.57 7.11 3.07
C HIS A 104 3.88 8.41 3.81
N LEU A 105 5.01 8.53 4.50
CA LEU A 105 5.43 9.79 5.13
C LEU A 105 5.59 10.90 4.10
N PHE A 106 6.27 10.63 2.98
CA PHE A 106 6.36 11.59 1.87
C PHE A 106 5.00 11.92 1.27
N ASN A 107 4.12 10.92 1.08
CA ASN A 107 2.77 11.17 0.58
C ASN A 107 1.96 12.09 1.51
N PHE A 108 2.01 11.87 2.82
CA PHE A 108 1.33 12.74 3.78
C PHE A 108 1.90 14.15 3.80
N GLU A 109 3.22 14.29 3.70
CA GLU A 109 3.87 15.60 3.58
C GLU A 109 3.43 16.33 2.31
N HIS A 110 3.37 15.64 1.17
CA HIS A 110 2.90 16.21 -0.09
C HIS A 110 1.41 16.59 -0.06
N TYR A 111 0.56 15.76 0.55
CA TYR A 111 -0.85 16.11 0.80
C TYR A 111 -0.97 17.36 1.68
N SER A 112 -0.15 17.47 2.73
CA SER A 112 -0.18 18.64 3.63
C SER A 112 0.26 19.91 2.90
N ARG A 113 1.38 19.85 2.17
CA ARG A 113 1.92 20.98 1.40
C ARG A 113 0.96 21.47 0.33
N SER A 114 0.41 20.57 -0.47
CA SER A 114 -0.57 20.92 -1.52
C SER A 114 -1.85 21.53 -0.96
N ARG A 115 -2.31 21.08 0.22
CA ARG A 115 -3.49 21.62 0.91
C ARG A 115 -3.26 23.01 1.50
N GLN A 116 -2.04 23.32 1.91
CA GLN A 116 -1.66 24.64 2.45
C GLN A 116 -1.25 25.65 1.36
N ALA A 117 -0.95 25.17 0.15
CA ALA A 117 -0.53 26.03 -0.96
C ALA A 117 -1.65 26.98 -1.40
N THR A 118 -1.31 28.26 -1.55
CA THR A 118 -2.20 29.36 -2.01
C THR A 118 -1.78 29.91 -3.37
N ASP A 119 -0.90 29.20 -4.08
CA ASP A 119 -0.30 29.60 -5.35
C ASP A 119 -1.23 29.42 -6.57
N GLY A 120 -2.40 28.81 -6.38
CA GLY A 120 -3.33 28.48 -7.47
C GLY A 120 -2.75 27.46 -8.46
N SER A 121 -1.76 26.66 -8.03
CA SER A 121 -1.24 25.53 -8.79
C SER A 121 -2.29 24.45 -8.97
N LEU A 122 -2.09 23.57 -9.97
CA LEU A 122 -2.97 22.42 -10.20
C LEU A 122 -3.10 21.55 -8.94
N ALA A 123 -1.99 21.27 -8.24
CA ALA A 123 -1.98 20.49 -7.00
C ALA A 123 -2.79 21.15 -5.86
N SER A 124 -2.73 22.48 -5.74
CA SER A 124 -3.55 23.25 -4.79
C SER A 124 -5.04 23.12 -5.11
N ILE A 125 -5.42 23.31 -6.39
CA ILE A 125 -6.82 23.20 -6.84
C ILE A 125 -7.37 21.78 -6.67
N LEU A 126 -6.59 20.76 -7.05
CA LEU A 126 -6.96 19.34 -6.84
C LEU A 126 -7.18 19.02 -5.35
N SER A 127 -6.42 19.65 -4.46
CA SER A 127 -6.57 19.49 -3.01
C SER A 127 -7.78 20.21 -2.42
N THR A 128 -8.41 21.12 -3.18
CA THR A 128 -9.63 21.85 -2.79
C THR A 128 -10.91 21.33 -3.41
N LEU A 129 -10.84 20.45 -4.42
CA LEU A 129 -12.01 19.99 -5.20
C LEU A 129 -13.19 19.49 -4.34
N SER A 130 -12.93 18.76 -3.25
CA SER A 130 -14.00 18.19 -2.43
C SER A 130 -14.85 19.22 -1.68
N GLN A 131 -14.39 20.48 -1.56
CA GLN A 131 -15.18 21.53 -0.91
C GLN A 131 -16.15 22.19 -1.88
N GLN A 132 -15.91 22.04 -3.19
CA GLN A 132 -16.64 22.73 -4.24
C GLN A 132 -17.79 21.88 -4.81
N GLU A 133 -17.67 20.55 -4.74
CA GLU A 133 -18.69 19.63 -5.23
C GLU A 133 -19.49 19.01 -4.08
N LYS A 134 -20.82 18.88 -4.26
CA LYS A 134 -21.73 18.19 -3.33
C LYS A 134 -21.60 16.67 -3.37
N ASP A 135 -20.82 16.13 -4.30
CA ASP A 135 -20.58 14.69 -4.43
C ASP A 135 -19.45 14.27 -3.48
N GLU A 136 -19.74 13.35 -2.56
CA GLU A 136 -18.81 12.89 -1.53
C GLU A 136 -17.56 12.19 -2.10
N ASP A 137 -17.57 11.84 -3.38
CA ASP A 137 -16.56 11.00 -4.03
C ASP A 137 -15.49 11.74 -4.85
N SER A 138 -15.62 13.04 -5.12
CA SER A 138 -14.69 13.75 -6.03
C SER A 138 -13.39 14.23 -5.38
N TRP A 139 -13.05 13.71 -4.20
CA TRP A 139 -11.84 14.12 -3.52
C TRP A 139 -10.61 13.34 -3.94
N LEU A 140 -9.47 14.00 -3.83
CA LEU A 140 -8.15 13.40 -4.07
C LEU A 140 -7.22 13.54 -2.86
N ASN A 141 -7.30 14.68 -2.16
CA ASN A 141 -6.53 14.91 -0.93
C ASN A 141 -7.37 14.51 0.31
N PRO A 142 -6.88 13.58 1.16
CA PRO A 142 -7.58 13.19 2.38
C PRO A 142 -7.58 14.29 3.46
N ILE A 143 -6.66 15.27 3.38
CA ILE A 143 -6.61 16.42 4.29
C ILE A 143 -7.62 17.47 3.78
N ARG A 144 -8.74 17.60 4.49
CA ARG A 144 -9.92 18.38 4.06
C ARG A 144 -9.86 19.87 4.36
N SER A 145 -9.05 20.29 5.32
CA SER A 145 -8.90 21.69 5.72
C SER A 145 -7.44 22.00 6.08
N PRO A 146 -7.01 23.26 5.96
CA PRO A 146 -5.63 23.64 6.30
C PRO A 146 -5.31 23.49 7.79
N ASP A 147 -6.32 23.50 8.66
CA ASP A 147 -6.16 23.34 10.12
C ASP A 147 -5.98 21.87 10.55
N VAL A 148 -6.22 20.91 9.65
CA VAL A 148 -6.05 19.48 9.94
C VAL A 148 -4.58 19.10 9.82
N THR A 149 -4.04 18.50 10.87
CA THR A 149 -2.65 18.04 10.89
C THR A 149 -2.48 16.64 10.32
N VAL A 150 -1.25 16.32 9.90
CA VAL A 150 -0.90 14.98 9.39
C VAL A 150 -1.10 13.92 10.47
N GLU A 151 -0.77 14.25 11.72
CA GLU A 151 -0.96 13.37 12.87
C GLU A 151 -2.44 13.06 13.06
N TYR A 152 -3.31 14.07 12.96
CA TYR A 152 -4.74 13.88 13.07
C TYR A 152 -5.25 12.88 12.03
N VAL A 153 -4.89 13.04 10.74
CA VAL A 153 -5.32 12.10 9.69
C VAL A 153 -4.72 10.70 9.90
N THR A 154 -3.48 10.62 10.37
CA THR A 154 -2.81 9.35 10.68
C THR A 154 -3.54 8.59 11.80
N PHE A 155 -4.06 9.27 12.82
CA PHE A 155 -4.71 8.62 13.98
C PHE A 155 -6.24 8.61 13.92
N THR A 156 -6.85 9.12 12.86
CA THR A 156 -8.32 9.10 12.68
C THR A 156 -8.77 8.33 11.43
N SER A 157 -7.90 8.18 10.43
CA SER A 157 -8.22 7.39 9.24
C SER A 157 -8.09 5.88 9.49
N ILE A 158 -8.92 5.09 8.82
CA ILE A 158 -8.87 3.62 8.88
C ILE A 158 -7.47 3.12 8.51
N ALA A 159 -6.91 3.60 7.40
CA ALA A 159 -5.58 3.17 6.95
C ALA A 159 -4.46 3.63 7.91
N GLY A 160 -4.54 4.84 8.47
CA GLY A 160 -3.53 5.33 9.40
C GLY A 160 -3.51 4.55 10.71
N VAL A 161 -4.66 4.41 11.39
CA VAL A 161 -4.75 3.70 12.68
C VAL A 161 -4.39 2.23 12.53
N SER A 162 -4.96 1.55 11.53
CA SER A 162 -4.61 0.15 11.25
C SER A 162 -3.12 0.01 10.90
N GLY A 163 -2.55 0.94 10.13
CA GLY A 163 -1.14 0.97 9.75
C GLY A 163 -0.20 1.05 10.95
N VAL A 164 -0.52 1.88 11.94
CA VAL A 164 0.23 1.98 13.20
C VAL A 164 0.13 0.67 13.99
N ILE A 165 -1.08 0.12 14.15
CA ILE A 165 -1.32 -1.12 14.90
C ILE A 165 -0.55 -2.31 14.29
N ILE A 166 -0.67 -2.50 12.97
CA ILE A 166 0.03 -3.62 12.28
C ILE A 166 1.54 -3.45 12.32
N THR A 167 2.05 -2.22 12.28
CA THR A 167 3.49 -1.95 12.37
C THR A 167 4.03 -2.28 13.75
N ILE A 168 3.33 -1.86 14.82
CA ILE A 168 3.69 -2.21 16.20
C ILE A 168 3.67 -3.74 16.38
N ALA A 169 2.61 -4.40 15.90
CA ALA A 169 2.51 -5.86 15.92
C ALA A 169 3.71 -6.53 15.22
N LEU A 170 4.07 -6.06 14.01
CA LEU A 170 5.21 -6.58 13.26
C LEU A 170 6.54 -6.39 14.02
N VAL A 171 6.78 -5.19 14.57
CA VAL A 171 8.00 -4.89 15.33
C VAL A 171 8.12 -5.80 16.55
N LEU A 172 7.04 -5.99 17.31
CA LEU A 172 7.03 -6.90 18.46
C LEU A 172 7.35 -8.34 18.07
N MET A 173 6.69 -8.86 17.02
CA MET A 173 6.92 -10.22 16.52
C MET A 173 8.36 -10.43 16.02
N VAL A 174 8.90 -9.48 15.26
CA VAL A 174 10.25 -9.60 14.67
C VAL A 174 11.32 -9.49 15.75
N THR A 175 11.15 -8.56 16.69
CA THR A 175 12.10 -8.35 17.79
C THR A 175 12.19 -9.59 18.67
N SER A 176 11.06 -10.15 19.09
CA SER A 176 11.03 -11.36 19.92
C SER A 176 11.53 -12.61 19.19
N ALA A 177 11.40 -12.67 17.87
CA ALA A 177 11.89 -13.76 17.03
C ALA A 177 13.40 -13.71 16.75
N THR A 178 14.10 -12.64 17.15
CA THR A 178 15.57 -12.57 17.04
C THR A 178 16.23 -13.73 17.79
N GLU A 179 17.36 -14.20 17.28
CA GLU A 179 18.03 -15.37 17.85
C GLU A 179 18.42 -15.20 19.32
N PHE A 180 18.83 -13.98 19.69
CA PHE A 180 19.18 -13.62 21.06
C PHE A 180 18.01 -13.81 22.02
N ILE A 181 16.83 -13.25 21.70
CA ILE A 181 15.65 -13.34 22.57
C ILE A 181 15.07 -14.75 22.53
N ARG A 182 14.88 -15.33 21.34
CA ARG A 182 14.24 -16.64 21.18
C ARG A 182 15.00 -17.78 21.87
N ARG A 183 16.34 -17.74 21.91
CA ARG A 183 17.16 -18.77 22.58
C ARG A 183 17.11 -18.66 24.11
N SER A 184 17.03 -17.44 24.64
CA SER A 184 17.07 -17.19 26.09
C SER A 184 15.67 -17.15 26.74
N TYR A 185 14.67 -16.69 25.99
CA TYR A 185 13.30 -16.44 26.45
C TYR A 185 12.27 -16.98 25.45
N PHE A 186 12.20 -18.30 25.32
CA PHE A 186 11.35 -18.95 24.31
C PHE A 186 9.85 -18.64 24.50
N GLU A 187 9.36 -18.58 25.73
CA GLU A 187 7.96 -18.23 26.02
C GLU A 187 7.60 -16.84 25.50
N VAL A 188 8.49 -15.85 25.71
CA VAL A 188 8.30 -14.48 25.20
C VAL A 188 8.17 -14.49 23.68
N PHE A 189 9.07 -15.19 22.99
CA PHE A 189 8.94 -15.41 21.56
C PHE A 189 7.58 -16.02 21.20
N TRP A 190 7.20 -17.13 21.86
CA TRP A 190 6.01 -17.88 21.49
C TRP A 190 4.73 -17.06 21.65
N TYR A 191 4.52 -16.42 22.80
CA TYR A 191 3.32 -15.60 23.04
C TYR A 191 3.26 -14.37 22.15
N THR A 192 4.38 -13.66 21.99
CA THR A 192 4.39 -12.44 21.14
C THR A 192 4.26 -12.77 19.65
N HIS A 193 4.75 -13.93 19.20
CA HIS A 193 4.61 -14.33 17.80
C HIS A 193 3.16 -14.60 17.40
N HIS A 194 2.28 -14.99 18.33
CA HIS A 194 0.83 -15.17 18.08
C HIS A 194 0.09 -13.87 17.76
N ILE A 195 0.71 -12.71 17.99
CA ILE A 195 0.22 -11.41 17.52
C ILE A 195 0.10 -11.38 15.98
N PHE A 196 0.63 -12.39 15.25
CA PHE A 196 0.39 -12.56 13.81
C PHE A 196 -1.09 -12.54 13.45
N ILE A 197 -1.99 -12.96 14.35
CA ILE A 197 -3.45 -12.89 14.14
C ILE A 197 -3.89 -11.43 13.99
N VAL A 198 -3.43 -10.55 14.89
CA VAL A 198 -3.70 -9.09 14.83
C VAL A 198 -3.09 -8.51 13.56
N TYR A 199 -1.87 -8.92 13.20
CA TYR A 199 -1.21 -8.49 11.97
C TYR A 199 -2.01 -8.85 10.71
N VAL A 200 -2.45 -10.11 10.56
CA VAL A 200 -3.18 -10.58 9.38
C VAL A 200 -4.56 -9.91 9.27
N ILE A 201 -5.32 -9.83 10.37
CA ILE A 201 -6.63 -9.14 10.38
C ILE A 201 -6.44 -7.65 10.08
N GLY A 202 -5.48 -7.01 10.72
CA GLY A 202 -5.18 -5.60 10.53
C GLY A 202 -4.76 -5.28 9.09
N LEU A 203 -3.98 -6.16 8.44
CA LEU A 203 -3.58 -5.99 7.04
C LEU A 203 -4.81 -6.01 6.11
N GLY A 204 -5.77 -6.91 6.36
CA GLY A 204 -7.03 -6.96 5.61
C GLY A 204 -7.87 -5.69 5.75
N ILE A 205 -7.90 -5.09 6.95
CA ILE A 205 -8.63 -3.83 7.21
C ILE A 205 -7.89 -2.62 6.62
N HIS A 206 -6.56 -2.63 6.68
CA HIS A 206 -5.71 -1.50 6.30
C HIS A 206 -5.94 -1.05 4.85
N GLY A 207 -6.12 -2.00 3.94
CA GLY A 207 -6.39 -1.73 2.52
C GLY A 207 -7.79 -1.17 2.22
N ILE A 208 -8.78 -1.39 3.11
CA ILE A 208 -10.19 -1.01 2.87
C ILE A 208 -10.38 0.51 2.84
N GLY A 209 -9.53 1.26 3.54
CA GLY A 209 -9.67 2.72 3.66
C GLY A 209 -9.56 3.49 2.34
N GLY A 210 -9.06 2.89 1.26
CA GLY A 210 -9.14 3.46 -0.09
C GLY A 210 -8.53 4.87 -0.24
N ILE A 211 -7.54 5.24 0.60
CA ILE A 211 -7.05 6.63 0.69
C ILE A 211 -6.41 7.13 -0.60
N VAL A 212 -5.69 6.27 -1.32
CA VAL A 212 -5.16 6.66 -2.63
C VAL A 212 -6.22 6.40 -3.68
N ARG A 213 -6.57 7.47 -4.39
CA ARG A 213 -7.59 7.47 -5.43
C ARG A 213 -6.97 7.73 -6.79
N GLY A 214 -7.60 7.20 -7.83
CA GLY A 214 -7.29 7.47 -9.23
C GLY A 214 -8.52 8.01 -9.93
N GLN A 215 -8.33 8.62 -11.10
CA GLN A 215 -9.43 9.12 -11.91
C GLN A 215 -10.32 7.94 -12.35
N THR A 216 -11.65 8.13 -12.32
CA THR A 216 -12.58 7.08 -12.78
C THR A 216 -12.48 6.90 -14.29
N GLU A 217 -12.83 5.71 -14.80
CA GLU A 217 -12.79 5.44 -16.25
C GLU A 217 -13.73 6.38 -17.04
N GLU A 218 -14.91 6.69 -16.49
CA GLU A 218 -15.84 7.66 -17.08
C GLU A 218 -15.20 9.06 -17.17
N SER A 219 -14.59 9.50 -16.07
CA SER A 219 -13.90 10.79 -15.99
C SER A 219 -12.67 10.87 -16.90
N LEU A 220 -11.93 9.77 -17.08
CA LEU A 220 -10.81 9.68 -18.01
C LEU A 220 -11.26 9.85 -19.47
N ASN A 221 -12.39 9.24 -19.83
CA ASN A 221 -12.96 9.34 -21.17
C ASN A 221 -13.53 10.73 -21.46
N GLU A 222 -14.14 11.36 -20.46
CA GLU A 222 -14.73 12.69 -20.60
C GLU A 222 -13.67 13.81 -20.54
N SER A 223 -12.72 13.71 -19.61
CA SER A 223 -11.74 14.76 -19.28
C SER A 223 -10.34 14.18 -19.11
N HIS A 224 -9.73 13.84 -20.25
CA HIS A 224 -8.41 13.22 -20.28
C HIS A 224 -7.31 14.14 -19.70
N PRO A 225 -6.45 13.65 -18.78
CA PRO A 225 -5.50 14.49 -18.05
C PRO A 225 -4.51 15.24 -18.94
N HIS A 226 -3.90 14.58 -19.94
CA HIS A 226 -2.96 15.24 -20.87
C HIS A 226 -3.54 16.41 -21.67
N ARG A 227 -4.87 16.51 -21.77
CA ARG A 227 -5.54 17.64 -22.43
C ARG A 227 -6.07 18.65 -21.42
N CYS A 228 -6.71 18.15 -20.36
CA CYS A 228 -7.48 18.98 -19.45
C CYS A 228 -6.67 19.56 -18.29
N ALA A 229 -5.48 19.01 -17.98
CA ALA A 229 -4.63 19.51 -16.90
C ALA A 229 -4.10 20.92 -17.17
N GLU A 230 -3.85 21.30 -18.43
CA GLU A 230 -3.37 22.65 -18.78
C GLU A 230 -4.46 23.72 -18.64
N PHE A 231 -5.72 23.35 -18.89
CA PHE A 231 -6.89 24.24 -18.83
C PHE A 231 -7.65 24.15 -17.50
N PHE A 232 -6.98 23.73 -16.43
CA PHE A 232 -7.59 23.44 -15.13
C PHE A 232 -8.34 24.61 -14.48
N LYS A 233 -8.00 25.85 -14.84
CA LYS A 233 -8.71 27.07 -14.40
C LYS A 233 -10.06 27.30 -15.09
N GLN A 234 -10.30 26.61 -16.21
CA GLN A 234 -11.51 26.71 -17.05
C GLN A 234 -12.34 25.41 -16.97
N TRP A 235 -12.07 24.54 -16.00
CA TRP A 235 -12.89 23.36 -15.80
C TRP A 235 -14.34 23.77 -15.51
N ASN A 236 -15.28 23.11 -16.21
CA ASN A 236 -16.72 23.40 -16.18
C ASN A 236 -17.14 24.79 -16.71
N ASP A 237 -16.26 25.51 -17.42
CA ASP A 237 -16.70 26.67 -18.19
C ASP A 237 -17.59 26.24 -19.37
N HIS A 238 -18.55 27.06 -19.77
CA HIS A 238 -19.54 26.71 -20.80
C HIS A 238 -18.91 26.41 -22.17
N ASP A 239 -17.77 27.03 -22.46
CA ASP A 239 -17.01 26.86 -23.70
C ASP A 239 -15.90 25.81 -23.59
N SER A 240 -15.70 25.23 -22.41
CA SER A 240 -14.65 24.24 -22.12
C SER A 240 -15.17 22.82 -22.28
N HIS A 241 -14.46 22.00 -23.05
CA HIS A 241 -14.72 20.56 -23.13
C HIS A 241 -14.21 19.78 -21.91
N CYS A 242 -13.58 20.44 -20.94
CA CYS A 242 -12.97 19.80 -19.77
C CYS A 242 -13.82 20.05 -18.52
N LYS A 243 -14.21 18.96 -17.87
CA LYS A 243 -14.91 18.97 -16.59
C LYS A 243 -13.97 18.66 -15.43
N HIS A 244 -14.45 18.89 -14.21
CA HIS A 244 -13.71 18.46 -13.01
C HIS A 244 -13.49 16.94 -13.03
N PRO A 245 -12.26 16.48 -12.76
CA PRO A 245 -11.98 15.05 -12.71
C PRO A 245 -12.63 14.43 -11.47
N ARG A 246 -13.34 13.31 -11.68
CA ARG A 246 -13.84 12.44 -10.61
C ARG A 246 -12.87 11.35 -10.26
N PHE A 247 -12.82 10.98 -8.98
CA PHE A 247 -11.85 10.04 -8.43
C PHE A 247 -12.54 8.91 -7.66
N GLU A 248 -11.96 7.72 -7.70
CA GLU A 248 -12.40 6.57 -6.93
C GLU A 248 -11.24 5.97 -6.15
N GLY A 249 -11.54 5.47 -4.95
CA GLY A 249 -10.63 4.64 -4.19
C GLY A 249 -10.41 3.30 -4.91
N LEU A 250 -9.19 2.79 -4.84
CA LEU A 250 -8.95 1.43 -5.30
C LEU A 250 -9.72 0.43 -4.43
N PRO A 251 -10.29 -0.63 -5.02
CA PRO A 251 -10.79 -1.75 -4.22
C PRO A 251 -9.63 -2.31 -3.38
N ALA A 252 -9.97 -2.91 -2.24
CA ALA A 252 -8.97 -3.55 -1.39
C ALA A 252 -8.21 -4.63 -2.21
N GLU A 253 -6.91 -4.39 -2.45
CA GLU A 253 -5.97 -5.34 -3.08
C GLU A 253 -5.43 -6.35 -2.06
#